data_AF-A0A2K3KRY8-F1
#
_entry.id   AF-A0A2K3KRY8-F1
#
_cell.length_a   1.000
_cell.length_b   1.000
_cell.length_c   1.000
_cell.angle_alpha   90.00
_cell.angle_beta   90.00
_cell.angle_gamma   90.00
#
_symmetry.space_group_name_H-M   'P 1'
#
loop_
_entity.id
_entity.type
_entity.pdbx_description
1 polymer ?
#
loop_
_entity_poly.entity_id
_entity_poly.type
_entity_poly.pdbx_seq_one_letter_code
_entity_poly.pdbx_strand_id
1 'polypeptide(L)' 'MGRKHFHGQVIGTTLNTVTPCAACKLLRRRCAEECPFSPYFSPHEPHKFAAVHKVFGASNVSKLLL' A
#
# COMPACT_ATOMS: atom_id res chain seq x y z
N MET A 1 22.01 -16.60 -6.39
CA MET A 1 21.65 -17.06 -5.02
C MET A 1 20.65 -16.06 -4.43
N GLY A 2 19.41 -16.00 -4.92
CA GLY A 2 18.28 -16.73 -4.33
C GLY A 2 17.32 -15.74 -3.65
N ARG A 3 16.55 -14.97 -4.44
CA ARG A 3 15.50 -14.07 -3.94
C ARG A 3 14.30 -14.93 -3.54
N LYS A 4 14.24 -15.30 -2.26
CA LYS A 4 13.10 -15.99 -1.66
C LYS A 4 11.88 -15.06 -1.67
N HIS A 5 10.98 -15.29 -2.63
CA HIS A 5 9.60 -14.83 -2.53
C HIS A 5 8.94 -15.57 -1.37
N PHE A 6 8.54 -14.86 -0.33
CA PHE A 6 7.64 -15.40 0.69
C PHE A 6 6.29 -14.70 0.54
N HIS A 7 5.39 -15.41 -0.13
CA HIS A 7 3.96 -15.22 -0.01
C HIS A 7 3.59 -15.86 1.33
N GLY A 8 3.11 -15.07 2.29
CA GLY A 8 2.81 -15.56 3.63
C GLY A 8 1.93 -14.56 4.39
N GLN A 9 0.62 -14.74 4.24
CA GLN A 9 -0.43 -14.23 5.12
C GLN A 9 -0.04 -14.45 6.59
N VAL A 10 0.19 -13.41 7.39
CA VAL A 10 0.20 -13.57 8.85
C VAL A 10 -0.47 -12.36 9.53
N ILE A 11 -1.54 -12.74 10.22
CA ILE A 11 -2.37 -12.03 11.17
C ILE A 11 -1.54 -11.23 12.20
N GLY A 12 -1.96 -9.98 12.45
CA GLY A 12 -1.93 -9.30 13.74
C GLY A 12 -0.61 -9.15 14.51
N THR A 13 -0.23 -7.88 14.72
CA THR A 13 0.56 -7.37 15.87
C THR A 13 2.06 -7.72 15.99
N THR A 14 2.92 -6.79 15.54
CA THR A 14 3.92 -6.02 16.33
C THR A 14 5.18 -5.64 15.53
N LEU A 15 5.27 -4.33 15.21
CA LEU A 15 6.42 -3.42 14.99
C LEU A 15 7.79 -4.08 14.63
N ASN A 16 8.47 -3.79 13.52
CA ASN A 16 8.86 -2.42 13.12
C ASN A 16 9.49 -2.38 11.70
N THR A 17 8.87 -3.04 10.72
CA THR A 17 8.99 -2.66 9.30
C THR A 17 7.65 -2.90 8.63
N VAL A 18 6.64 -2.08 8.95
CA VAL A 18 5.37 -2.12 8.21
C VAL A 18 5.70 -1.76 6.77
N THR A 19 5.68 -2.75 5.88
CA THR A 19 5.90 -2.51 4.46
C THR A 19 4.77 -1.59 4.00
N PRO A 20 5.06 -0.34 3.59
CA PRO A 20 4.00 0.60 3.26
C PRO A 20 3.23 0.10 2.05
N CYS A 21 1.90 0.23 2.07
CA CYS A 21 1.08 -0.07 0.90
C CYS A 21 1.54 0.76 -0.32
N ALA A 22 1.19 0.33 -1.53
CA ALA A 22 1.65 1.01 -2.75
C ALA A 22 1.28 2.51 -2.77
N ALA A 23 0.13 2.87 -2.19
CA ALA A 23 -0.29 4.27 -2.05
C ALA A 23 0.63 5.07 -1.12
N CYS A 24 0.83 4.59 0.12
CA CYS A 24 1.66 5.28 1.10
C CYS A 24 3.13 5.34 0.67
N LYS A 25 3.62 4.31 -0.03
CA LYS A 25 4.95 4.30 -0.64
C LYS A 25 5.10 5.39 -1.71
N LEU A 26 4.15 5.51 -2.63
CA LEU A 26 4.19 6.52 -3.68
C LEU A 26 4.05 7.94 -3.12
N LEU A 27 3.15 8.13 -2.15
CA LEU A 27 2.89 9.41 -1.50
C LEU A 27 3.95 9.80 -0.43
N ARG A 28 4.95 8.94 -0.20
CA ARG A 28 6.04 9.13 0.77
C ARG A 28 5.54 9.49 2.17
N ARG A 29 4.44 8.87 2.61
CA ARG A 29 3.85 9.05 3.94
C ARG A 29 3.86 7.76 4.75
N ARG A 30 3.71 7.87 6.07
CA ARG A 30 3.57 6.71 6.95
C ARG A 30 2.28 5.94 6.60
N CYS A 31 2.39 4.60 6.54
CA CYS A 31 1.23 3.72 6.41
C CYS A 31 0.75 3.36 7.82
N ALA A 32 -0.44 3.85 8.20
CA ALA A 32 -1.08 3.49 9.46
C ALA A 32 -1.59 2.04 9.43
N GLU A 33 -1.87 1.46 10.60
CA GLU A 33 -2.48 0.11 10.70
C GLU A 33 -3.85 0.08 10.02
N GLU A 34 -4.67 1.12 10.23
CA GLU A 34 -5.97 1.29 9.58
C GLU A 34 -5.86 2.16 8.31
N CYS A 35 -4.89 1.86 7.44
CA CYS A 35 -4.73 2.60 6.21
C CYS A 35 -5.85 2.24 5.21
N PRO A 36 -6.67 3.21 4.75
CA PRO A 36 -7.80 2.95 3.85
C PRO A 36 -7.36 2.45 2.46
N PHE A 37 -6.10 2.68 2.10
CA PHE A 37 -5.52 2.22 0.83
C PHE A 37 -4.95 0.80 0.92
N SER A 38 -4.66 0.31 2.13
CA SER A 38 -3.95 -0.97 2.33
C SER A 38 -4.69 -2.18 1.75
N PRO A 39 -6.02 -2.32 1.91
CA PRO A 39 -6.77 -3.45 1.34
C PRO A 39 -6.78 -3.48 -0.20
N TYR A 40 -6.58 -2.34 -0.86
CA TYR A 40 -6.72 -2.20 -2.31
C TYR A 40 -5.38 -2.14 -3.05
N PHE A 41 -4.32 -1.65 -2.40
CA PHE A 41 -3.06 -1.32 -3.04
C PHE A 41 -1.88 -2.04 -2.38
N SER A 42 -1.67 -3.30 -2.77
CA SER A 42 -0.55 -4.12 -2.31
C SER A 42 0.82 -3.48 -2.61
N PRO A 43 1.81 -3.59 -1.70
CA PRO A 43 3.17 -3.11 -1.94
C PRO A 43 3.89 -3.76 -3.14
N HIS A 44 3.45 -4.94 -3.56
CA HIS A 44 4.01 -5.67 -4.70
C HIS A 44 3.51 -5.15 -6.06
N GLU A 45 2.47 -4.32 -6.06
CA GLU A 45 1.82 -3.82 -7.29
C GLU A 45 1.78 -2.28 -7.34
N PRO A 46 2.93 -1.59 -7.28
CA PRO A 46 2.99 -0.13 -7.23
C PRO A 46 2.38 0.56 -8.45
N HIS A 47 2.36 -0.13 -9.60
CA HIS A 47 1.79 0.38 -10.84
C HIS A 47 0.27 0.58 -10.77
N LYS A 48 -0.45 -0.21 -9.94
CA LYS A 48 -1.90 -0.06 -9.76
C LYS A 48 -2.25 1.30 -9.16
N PHE A 49 -1.58 1.67 -8.06
CA PHE A 49 -1.81 2.99 -7.46
C PHE A 49 -1.33 4.11 -8.38
N ALA A 50 -0.20 3.95 -9.08
CA ALA A 50 0.30 4.96 -10.01
C ALA A 50 -0.70 5.24 -11.16
N ALA A 51 -1.34 4.20 -11.72
CA ALA A 51 -2.34 4.36 -12.78
C ALA A 51 -3.58 5.12 -12.28
N VAL A 52 -4.14 4.71 -11.13
CA VAL A 52 -5.32 5.36 -10.53
C VAL A 52 -4.97 6.80 -10.11
N HIS A 53 -3.82 7.01 -9.48
CA HIS A 53 -3.33 8.34 -9.10
C HIS A 53 -3.15 9.27 -10.30
N LYS A 54 -2.69 8.76 -11.44
CA LYS A 54 -2.52 9.57 -12.66
C LYS A 54 -3.85 10.08 -13.22
N VAL A 55 -4.91 9.28 -13.13
CA VAL A 55 -6.23 9.62 -13.71
C VAL A 55 -7.07 10.43 -12.73
N PHE A 56 -7.14 10.00 -11.48
CA PHE A 56 -8.05 10.58 -10.48
C PHE A 56 -7.33 11.57 -9.54
N GLY A 57 -6.02 11.42 -9.33
CA GLY A 57 -5.27 12.16 -8.31
C GLY A 57 -5.47 11.59 -6.90
N ALA A 58 -4.48 11.75 -6.03
CA ALA A 58 -4.49 11.19 -4.66
C ALA A 58 -5.74 11.59 -3.86
N SER A 59 -6.16 12.85 -3.95
CA SER A 59 -7.27 13.40 -3.18
C SER A 59 -8.62 12.81 -3.59
N ASN A 60 -8.86 12.58 -4.88
CA ASN A 60 -10.13 12.00 -5.33
C ASN A 60 -10.18 10.50 -5.01
N VAL A 61 -9.07 9.77 -5.14
CA VAL A 61 -9.01 8.37 -4.68
C VAL A 61 -9.28 8.29 -3.18
N SER A 62 -8.75 9.24 -2.39
CA SER A 62 -9.02 9.29 -0.95
C SER A 62 -10.50 9.44 -0.66
N LYS A 63 -11.20 10.37 -1.33
CA LYS A 63 -12.66 10.59 -1.18
C LYS A 63 -13.55 9.44 -1.66
N LEU A 64 -13.03 8.55 -2.50
CA LEU A 64 -13.77 7.38 -2.98
C LEU A 64 -13.65 6.17 -2.05
N LEU A 65 -12.58 6.13 -1.24
CA LEU A 65 -12.25 5.02 -0.35
C LEU A 65 -12.49 5.35 1.14
N LEU A 66 -12.64 6.63 1.46
CA LEU A 66 -12.95 7.19 2.79
C LEU A 66 -14.32 7.86 2.74
#